data_AF-A0A150IUC5-F1
#
_entry.id   AF-A0A150IUC5-F1
#
_cell.length_a   1.000
_cell.length_b   1.000
_cell.length_c   1.000
_cell.angle_alpha   90.00
_cell.angle_beta   90.00
_cell.angle_gamma   90.00
#
_symmetry.space_group_name_H-M   'P 1'
#
loop_
_entity.id
_entity.type
_entity.pdbx_description
1 polymer ?
#
loop_
_entity_poly.entity_id
_entity_poly.type
_entity_poly.pdbx_seq_one_letter_code
_entity_poly.pdbx_strand_id
1 'polypeptide(L)'
;MSLISRISSYLDTLKYSVNPNKLEDSGYFLSTYLKLKKDYEELISIRRKIEFLGYQNPYFVIKGIKDAQDPYFRKRAMEKKICFDNIQHAIAAHRVAIGQLIDAMGFEKEGVIYTGHEAIKFMEEGGEGKFIFSPDGVYRLEILRYLSFSGEYMKTLFSLNKEERENYRKIMDMLGDKSKSKSSTKKRIPQEYGMMGPKEYSPFKKDASQYKRDFYDETIDLGRPPIYDKHIRKVLSIAYAPFGIDSIREDIALFYLKKTYMERKIYGGPFPTIDPEPNESLLGRFYKTVLLKEEMMNTLRDMNLKEKNSLVAAISYYLVSEDYDKTLLFFSIDNNEFESALIRAGNYGVIPKESKHLLERVVKSSEKKDITKKFLQELKGAQD
;
A
#
# COMPACT_ATOMS: atom_id res chain seq x y z
N MET A 1 -22.67 24.51 22.56
CA MET A 1 -22.56 23.59 21.41
C MET A 1 -22.06 22.23 21.88
N SER A 2 -22.71 21.14 21.44
CA SER A 2 -22.27 19.77 21.73
C SER A 2 -20.91 19.47 21.09
N LEU A 3 -20.11 18.57 21.66
CA LEU A 3 -18.86 18.12 21.02
C LEU A 3 -19.13 17.52 19.63
N ILE A 4 -20.23 16.77 19.49
CA ILE A 4 -20.65 16.17 18.22
C ILE A 4 -20.95 17.25 17.18
N SER A 5 -21.59 18.36 17.57
CA SER A 5 -21.90 19.44 16.63
C SER A 5 -20.63 20.15 16.17
N ARG A 6 -19.67 20.40 17.07
CA ARG A 6 -18.36 20.98 16.70
C ARG A 6 -17.59 20.08 15.74
N ILE A 7 -17.56 18.77 15.99
CA ILE A 7 -16.91 17.81 15.11
C ILE A 7 -17.60 17.78 13.75
N SER A 8 -18.94 17.76 13.72
CA SER A 8 -19.68 17.74 12.46
C SER A 8 -19.41 19.00 11.64
N SER A 9 -19.41 20.18 12.28
CA SER A 9 -19.04 21.43 11.61
C SER A 9 -17.62 21.41 11.06
N TYR A 10 -16.67 20.78 11.76
CA TYR A 10 -15.31 20.60 11.25
C TYR A 10 -15.27 19.63 10.07
N LEU A 11 -15.93 18.47 10.14
CA LEU A 11 -15.99 17.53 9.02
C LEU A 11 -16.65 18.15 7.77
N ASP A 12 -17.59 19.09 7.95
CA ASP A 12 -18.18 19.84 6.85
C ASP A 12 -17.19 20.76 6.14
N THR A 13 -16.19 21.33 6.83
CA THR A 13 -15.14 22.13 6.17
C THR A 13 -14.21 21.27 5.31
N LEU A 14 -14.18 19.96 5.56
CA LEU A 14 -13.40 18.97 4.81
C LEU A 14 -14.12 18.46 3.55
N LYS A 15 -15.27 19.03 3.18
CA LYS A 15 -16.01 18.69 1.95
C LYS A 15 -15.40 19.38 0.71
N TYR A 16 -14.09 19.28 0.56
CA TYR A 16 -13.39 19.74 -0.64
C TYR A 16 -12.95 18.56 -1.50
N SER A 17 -12.73 18.82 -2.79
CA SER A 17 -12.18 17.85 -3.74
C SER A 17 -10.83 18.33 -4.25
N VAL A 18 -9.86 17.42 -4.36
CA VAL A 18 -8.58 17.70 -5.01
C VAL A 18 -8.73 17.48 -6.50
N ASN A 19 -8.26 18.41 -7.33
CA ASN A 19 -8.24 18.25 -8.79
C ASN A 19 -6.88 17.69 -9.24
N PRO A 20 -6.81 16.44 -9.72
CA PRO A 20 -5.55 15.81 -10.11
C PRO A 20 -4.80 16.56 -11.20
N ASN A 21 -5.51 17.16 -12.16
CA ASN A 21 -4.88 17.85 -13.29
C ASN A 21 -4.13 19.12 -12.89
N LYS A 22 -4.46 19.70 -11.73
CA LYS A 22 -3.77 20.87 -11.19
C LYS A 22 -2.52 20.49 -10.38
N LEU A 23 -2.33 19.22 -10.05
CA LEU A 23 -1.18 18.75 -9.26
C LEU A 23 0.14 18.78 -10.03
N GLU A 24 0.12 19.03 -11.34
CA GLU A 24 1.33 19.32 -12.13
C GLU A 24 1.95 20.68 -11.73
N ASP A 25 1.13 21.62 -11.23
CA ASP A 25 1.61 22.89 -10.70
C ASP A 25 2.17 22.69 -9.28
N SER A 26 3.42 23.06 -9.08
CA SER A 26 4.12 22.87 -7.80
C SER A 26 3.47 23.64 -6.65
N GLY A 27 2.95 24.84 -6.90
CA GLY A 27 2.26 25.65 -5.89
C GLY A 27 0.95 24.99 -5.42
N TYR A 28 0.14 24.51 -6.36
CA TYR A 28 -1.07 23.77 -6.05
C TYR A 28 -0.78 22.42 -5.37
N PHE A 29 0.25 21.70 -5.81
CA PHE A 29 0.68 20.45 -5.20
C PHE A 29 1.05 20.63 -3.73
N LEU A 30 1.96 21.57 -3.45
CA LEU A 30 2.46 21.82 -2.10
C LEU A 30 1.37 22.36 -1.17
N SER A 31 0.55 23.30 -1.65
CA SER A 31 -0.57 23.82 -0.85
C SER A 31 -1.61 22.73 -0.53
N THR A 32 -1.86 21.81 -1.47
CA THR A 32 -2.75 20.66 -1.25
C THR A 32 -2.16 19.70 -0.21
N TYR A 33 -0.88 19.35 -0.35
CA TYR A 33 -0.17 18.49 0.60
C TYR A 33 -0.18 19.07 2.03
N LEU A 34 0.19 20.35 2.19
CA LEU A 34 0.23 21.02 3.48
C LEU A 34 -1.16 21.10 4.12
N LYS A 35 -2.19 21.39 3.33
CA LYS A 35 -3.58 21.40 3.81
C LYS A 35 -3.99 20.02 4.32
N LEU A 36 -3.76 18.96 3.54
CA LEU A 36 -4.08 17.59 3.94
C LEU A 36 -3.34 17.15 5.21
N LYS A 37 -2.04 17.51 5.33
CA LYS A 37 -1.23 17.23 6.52
C LYS A 37 -1.80 17.90 7.76
N LYS A 38 -2.15 19.19 7.68
CA LYS A 38 -2.77 19.94 8.78
C LYS A 38 -4.12 19.36 9.18
N ASP A 39 -4.99 19.06 8.21
CA ASP A 39 -6.31 18.49 8.47
C ASP A 39 -6.20 17.09 9.11
N TYR A 40 -5.22 16.29 8.69
CA TYR A 40 -4.90 14.99 9.27
C TYR A 40 -4.48 15.08 10.73
N GLU A 41 -3.59 16.01 11.09
CA GLU A 41 -3.14 16.22 12.47
C GLU A 41 -4.29 16.61 13.40
N GLU A 42 -5.17 17.51 12.95
CA GLU A 42 -6.36 17.91 13.70
C GLU A 42 -7.34 16.74 13.85
N LEU A 43 -7.58 15.95 12.80
CA LEU A 43 -8.41 14.75 12.88
C LEU A 43 -7.88 13.73 13.90
N ILE A 44 -6.55 13.54 13.98
CA ILE A 44 -5.92 12.67 14.99
C ILE A 44 -6.13 13.23 16.40
N SER A 45 -6.01 14.54 16.60
CA SER A 45 -6.30 15.21 17.87
C SER A 45 -7.75 14.98 18.30
N ILE A 46 -8.70 15.20 17.38
CA ILE A 46 -10.12 14.95 17.62
C ILE A 46 -10.38 13.48 17.95
N ARG A 47 -9.78 12.54 17.18
CA ARG A 47 -9.90 11.10 17.43
C ARG A 47 -9.48 10.74 18.86
N ARG A 48 -8.29 11.16 19.28
CA ARG A 48 -7.78 10.90 20.64
C ARG A 48 -8.75 11.41 21.71
N LYS A 49 -9.30 12.61 21.50
CA LYS A 49 -10.27 13.21 22.42
C LYS A 49 -11.56 12.40 22.52
N ILE A 50 -12.12 11.92 21.41
CA ILE A 50 -13.36 11.13 21.45
C ILE A 50 -13.14 9.68 21.91
N GLU A 51 -11.96 9.11 21.67
CA GLU A 51 -11.54 7.82 22.23
C GLU A 51 -11.50 7.88 23.76
N PHE A 52 -10.87 8.92 24.31
CA PHE A 52 -10.85 9.18 25.75
C PHE A 52 -12.27 9.29 26.35
N LEU A 53 -13.20 9.87 25.60
CA LEU A 53 -14.62 9.98 26.00
C LEU A 53 -15.45 8.71 25.75
N GLY A 54 -14.82 7.61 25.32
CA GLY A 54 -15.46 6.30 25.14
C GLY A 54 -16.32 6.17 23.87
N TYR A 55 -16.12 7.01 22.85
CA TYR A 55 -16.92 6.97 21.62
C TYR A 55 -16.69 5.72 20.77
N GLN A 56 -15.60 4.98 21.02
CA GLN A 56 -15.32 3.70 20.34
C GLN A 56 -16.36 2.62 20.67
N ASN A 57 -16.84 2.59 21.92
CA ASN A 57 -17.82 1.61 22.40
C ASN A 57 -18.97 2.31 23.14
N PRO A 58 -19.76 3.16 22.45
CA PRO A 58 -20.71 4.05 23.12
C PRO A 58 -21.89 3.30 23.73
N TYR A 59 -22.16 2.07 23.27
CA TYR A 59 -23.21 1.18 23.79
C TYR A 59 -22.78 0.40 25.05
N PHE A 60 -21.48 0.32 25.36
CA PHE A 60 -21.00 -0.42 26.54
C PHE A 60 -21.54 0.19 27.83
N VAL A 61 -21.59 1.52 27.89
CA VAL A 61 -22.13 2.30 29.04
C VAL A 61 -23.62 2.05 29.28
N ILE A 62 -24.34 1.59 28.24
CA ILE A 62 -25.79 1.39 28.23
C ILE A 62 -26.13 -0.10 28.48
N LYS A 63 -25.14 -1.00 28.38
CA LYS A 63 -25.35 -2.45 28.51
C LYS A 63 -25.60 -2.83 29.97
N GLY A 64 -26.83 -3.26 30.28
CA GLY A 64 -27.23 -3.76 31.61
C GLY A 64 -28.12 -2.82 32.43
N ILE A 65 -28.40 -1.61 31.92
CA ILE A 65 -29.33 -0.67 32.56
C ILE A 65 -30.72 -0.86 31.94
N LYS A 66 -31.74 -1.17 32.77
CA LYS A 66 -33.11 -1.43 32.30
C LYS A 66 -33.72 -0.25 31.54
N ASP A 67 -33.45 0.98 32.00
CA ASP A 67 -33.91 2.24 31.37
C ASP A 67 -33.12 2.63 30.12
N ALA A 68 -31.97 1.98 29.87
CA ALA A 68 -31.13 2.27 28.72
C ALA A 68 -31.60 1.52 27.45
N GLN A 69 -32.75 0.82 27.53
CA GLN A 69 -33.57 0.44 26.39
C GLN A 69 -34.32 1.63 25.76
N ASP A 70 -34.38 2.78 26.44
CA ASP A 70 -35.01 3.99 25.94
C ASP A 70 -34.42 4.42 24.57
N PRO A 71 -35.27 4.69 23.56
CA PRO A 71 -34.86 5.20 22.25
C PRO A 71 -33.86 6.37 22.30
N TYR A 72 -33.94 7.24 23.31
CA TYR A 72 -33.07 8.40 23.45
C TYR A 72 -31.60 8.03 23.65
N PHE A 73 -31.29 7.12 24.60
CA PHE A 73 -29.91 6.71 24.87
C PHE A 73 -29.31 5.94 23.69
N ARG A 74 -30.12 5.13 23.01
CA ARG A 74 -29.72 4.43 21.78
C ARG A 74 -29.38 5.39 20.65
N LYS A 75 -30.24 6.40 20.42
CA LYS A 75 -30.00 7.43 19.39
C LYS A 75 -28.68 8.16 19.66
N ARG A 76 -28.43 8.59 20.90
CA ARG A 76 -27.19 9.28 21.26
C ARG A 76 -25.95 8.40 21.12
N ALA A 77 -26.03 7.11 21.47
CA ALA A 77 -24.94 6.17 21.26
C ALA A 77 -24.67 5.93 19.76
N MET A 78 -25.72 5.88 18.94
CA MET A 78 -25.61 5.78 17.49
C MET A 78 -24.92 7.01 16.89
N GLU A 79 -25.31 8.22 17.30
CA GLU A 79 -24.67 9.47 16.86
C GLU A 79 -23.17 9.49 17.21
N LYS A 80 -22.81 9.07 18.43
CA LYS A 80 -21.39 8.95 18.84
C LYS A 80 -20.63 7.94 17.97
N LYS A 81 -21.23 6.79 17.67
CA LYS A 81 -20.63 5.77 16.83
C LYS A 81 -20.42 6.26 15.39
N ILE A 82 -21.43 6.90 14.80
CA ILE A 82 -21.33 7.48 13.45
C ILE A 82 -20.24 8.55 13.41
N CYS A 83 -20.21 9.44 14.41
CA CYS A 83 -19.19 10.47 14.54
C CYS A 83 -17.78 9.86 14.60
N PHE A 84 -17.58 8.81 15.41
CA PHE A 84 -16.32 8.09 15.52
C PHE A 84 -15.93 7.42 14.19
N ASP A 85 -16.87 6.72 13.56
CA ASP A 85 -16.63 6.04 12.29
C ASP A 85 -16.26 7.05 11.19
N ASN A 86 -16.96 8.18 11.07
CA ASN A 86 -16.65 9.22 10.08
C ASN A 86 -15.23 9.76 10.27
N ILE A 87 -14.81 10.04 11.51
CA ILE A 87 -13.43 10.49 11.78
C ILE A 87 -12.42 9.43 11.35
N GLN A 88 -12.63 8.15 11.64
CA GLN A 88 -11.68 7.10 11.22
C GLN A 88 -11.58 6.99 9.70
N HIS A 89 -12.69 7.14 8.96
CA HIS A 89 -12.67 7.14 7.49
C HIS A 89 -12.04 8.43 6.93
N ALA A 90 -12.29 9.58 7.54
CA ALA A 90 -11.64 10.84 7.19
C ALA A 90 -10.11 10.73 7.36
N ILE A 91 -9.65 10.22 8.50
CA ILE A 91 -8.23 9.94 8.78
C ILE A 91 -7.66 9.00 7.71
N ALA A 92 -8.36 7.92 7.40
CA ALA A 92 -7.94 6.97 6.37
C ALA A 92 -7.81 7.63 4.98
N ALA A 93 -8.78 8.46 4.58
CA ALA A 93 -8.74 9.21 3.32
C ALA A 93 -7.54 10.16 3.24
N HIS A 94 -7.26 10.91 4.31
CA HIS A 94 -6.10 11.80 4.36
C HIS A 94 -4.79 11.02 4.31
N ARG A 95 -4.67 9.89 5.05
CA ARG A 95 -3.47 9.05 5.02
C ARG A 95 -3.17 8.51 3.62
N VAL A 96 -4.20 8.03 2.92
CA VAL A 96 -4.05 7.55 1.53
C VAL A 96 -3.61 8.71 0.63
N ALA A 97 -4.29 9.86 0.68
CA ALA A 97 -3.94 11.01 -0.16
C ALA A 97 -2.50 11.51 0.10
N ILE A 98 -2.11 11.63 1.37
CA ILE A 98 -0.75 12.02 1.76
C ILE A 98 0.28 11.02 1.25
N GLY A 99 0.01 9.71 1.39
CA GLY A 99 0.89 8.66 0.87
C GLY A 99 1.11 8.75 -0.64
N GLN A 100 0.03 8.98 -1.39
CA GLN A 100 0.07 9.16 -2.85
C GLN A 100 0.88 10.41 -3.25
N LEU A 101 0.66 11.54 -2.56
CA LEU A 101 1.37 12.79 -2.86
C LEU A 101 2.86 12.68 -2.53
N ILE A 102 3.22 12.15 -1.36
CA ILE A 102 4.63 12.03 -0.99
C ILE A 102 5.37 11.13 -1.99
N ASP A 103 4.80 9.98 -2.38
CA ASP A 103 5.48 9.10 -3.33
C ASP A 103 5.52 9.66 -4.76
N ALA A 104 4.62 10.59 -5.10
CA ALA A 104 4.65 11.35 -6.34
C ALA A 104 5.69 12.49 -6.32
N MET A 105 6.00 13.05 -5.15
CA MET A 105 6.81 14.25 -5.01
C MET A 105 8.29 13.99 -5.29
N GLY A 106 8.88 14.83 -6.15
CA GLY A 106 10.31 14.92 -6.36
C GLY A 106 10.78 16.35 -6.59
N PHE A 107 12.03 16.62 -6.22
CA PHE A 107 12.72 17.87 -6.52
C PHE A 107 14.06 17.58 -7.17
N GLU A 108 14.33 18.26 -8.28
CA GLU A 108 15.62 18.21 -8.96
C GLU A 108 16.41 19.49 -8.65
N LYS A 109 17.63 19.33 -8.12
CA LYS A 109 18.58 20.42 -7.93
C LYS A 109 19.96 19.96 -8.39
N GLU A 110 20.55 20.69 -9.32
CA GLU A 110 21.93 20.45 -9.81
C GLU A 110 22.18 18.99 -10.25
N GLY A 111 21.17 18.33 -10.83
CA GLY A 111 21.24 16.93 -11.26
C GLY A 111 21.01 15.88 -10.17
N VAL A 112 20.80 16.31 -8.91
CA VAL A 112 20.40 15.43 -7.81
C VAL A 112 18.87 15.45 -7.68
N ILE A 113 18.26 14.27 -7.66
CA ILE A 113 16.81 14.11 -7.48
C ILE A 113 16.53 13.65 -6.06
N TYR A 114 15.82 14.48 -5.31
CA TYR A 114 15.27 14.15 -3.99
C TYR A 114 13.85 13.62 -4.18
N THR A 115 13.51 12.46 -3.63
CA THR A 115 12.17 11.86 -3.78
C THR A 115 11.54 11.52 -2.44
N GLY A 116 10.21 11.46 -2.36
CA GLY A 116 9.52 10.99 -1.16
C GLY A 116 9.83 11.80 0.10
N HIS A 117 10.35 11.15 1.15
CA HIS A 117 10.70 11.83 2.40
C HIS A 117 11.94 12.72 2.26
N GLU A 118 12.86 12.38 1.36
CA GLU A 118 14.03 13.23 1.12
C GLU A 118 13.58 14.55 0.51
N ALA A 119 12.59 14.51 -0.38
CA ALA A 119 11.94 15.71 -0.92
C ALA A 119 11.22 16.52 0.18
N ILE A 120 10.57 15.87 1.16
CA ILE A 120 9.98 16.58 2.31
C ILE A 120 11.08 17.29 3.11
N LYS A 121 12.15 16.60 3.47
CA LYS A 121 13.26 17.18 4.24
C LYS A 121 13.91 18.33 3.50
N PHE A 122 14.19 18.14 2.22
CA PHE A 122 14.75 19.16 1.34
C PHE A 122 13.89 20.44 1.34
N MET A 123 12.56 20.29 1.26
CA MET A 123 11.63 21.42 1.35
C MET A 123 11.61 22.05 2.75
N GLU A 124 11.57 21.26 3.82
CA GLU A 124 11.56 21.75 5.21
C GLU A 124 12.84 22.51 5.57
N GLU A 125 13.97 22.16 4.94
CA GLU A 125 15.26 22.84 5.05
C GLU A 125 15.38 24.11 4.18
N GLY A 126 14.31 24.48 3.44
CA GLY A 126 14.30 25.66 2.57
C GLY A 126 14.97 25.44 1.22
N GLY A 127 15.10 24.19 0.79
CA GLY A 127 15.65 23.84 -0.51
C GLY A 127 14.78 24.32 -1.67
N GLU A 128 15.38 25.08 -2.59
CA GLU A 128 14.76 25.46 -3.86
C GLU A 128 15.28 24.54 -4.98
N GLY A 129 14.35 23.96 -5.74
CA GLY A 129 14.64 23.05 -6.85
C GLY A 129 13.46 22.95 -7.81
N LYS A 130 13.69 22.37 -8.99
CA LYS A 130 12.62 22.16 -9.97
C LYS A 130 11.73 21.02 -9.49
N PHE A 131 10.44 21.28 -9.34
CA PHE A 131 9.46 20.24 -9.03
C PHE A 131 9.37 19.24 -10.19
N ILE A 132 9.44 17.96 -9.87
CA ILE A 132 9.26 16.86 -10.81
C ILE A 132 8.41 15.77 -10.16
N PHE A 133 7.76 14.94 -10.98
CA PHE A 133 7.19 13.71 -10.45
C PHE A 133 8.28 12.65 -10.29
N SER A 134 8.26 11.96 -9.15
CA SER A 134 9.22 10.91 -8.84
C SER A 134 9.19 9.79 -9.89
N PRO A 135 10.31 9.48 -10.59
CA PRO A 135 10.36 8.41 -11.58
C PRO A 135 10.16 7.01 -10.95
N ASP A 136 10.72 6.82 -9.76
CA ASP A 136 10.61 5.58 -8.98
C ASP A 136 9.42 5.63 -7.98
N GLY A 137 8.57 6.66 -8.09
CA GLY A 137 7.33 6.79 -7.34
C GLY A 137 6.26 5.81 -7.81
N VAL A 138 5.41 5.38 -6.89
CA VAL A 138 4.20 4.61 -7.15
C VAL A 138 3.02 5.42 -6.66
N TYR A 139 2.27 5.98 -7.61
CA TYR A 139 1.14 6.84 -7.29
C TYR A 139 0.09 6.77 -8.39
N ARG A 140 -1.14 7.12 -8.01
CA ARG A 140 -2.28 7.34 -8.92
C ARG A 140 -3.06 8.55 -8.42
N LEU A 141 -2.65 9.74 -8.85
CA LEU A 141 -3.21 11.00 -8.34
C LEU A 141 -4.70 11.15 -8.67
N GLU A 142 -5.20 10.44 -9.68
CA GLU A 142 -6.59 10.47 -10.08
C GLU A 142 -7.52 9.95 -8.97
N ILE A 143 -7.05 9.06 -8.09
CA ILE A 143 -7.89 8.52 -7.01
C ILE A 143 -8.29 9.59 -6.00
N LEU A 144 -7.52 10.69 -5.88
CA LEU A 144 -7.76 11.75 -4.89
C LEU A 144 -9.13 12.42 -5.07
N ARG A 145 -9.68 12.44 -6.29
CA ARG A 145 -11.01 13.00 -6.55
C ARG A 145 -12.15 12.17 -5.94
N TYR A 146 -11.88 10.89 -5.66
CA TYR A 146 -12.86 9.94 -5.13
C TYR A 146 -12.71 9.72 -3.61
N LEU A 147 -11.73 10.37 -2.97
CA LEU A 147 -11.52 10.29 -1.53
C LEU A 147 -12.51 11.19 -0.77
N SER A 148 -13.20 10.63 0.22
CA SER A 148 -14.09 11.38 1.10
C SER A 148 -13.32 11.94 2.30
N PHE A 149 -12.74 13.14 2.17
CA PHE A 149 -11.99 13.79 3.25
C PHE A 149 -12.86 14.11 4.49
N SER A 150 -14.15 14.35 4.31
CA SER A 150 -15.13 14.51 5.40
C SER A 150 -15.53 13.20 6.12
N GLY A 151 -15.11 12.03 5.59
CA GLY A 151 -15.45 10.72 6.16
C GLY A 151 -16.84 10.20 5.83
N GLU A 152 -17.63 10.90 4.98
CA GLU A 152 -18.95 10.47 4.49
C GLU A 152 -18.89 9.31 3.47
N TYR A 153 -18.13 8.26 3.77
CA TYR A 153 -17.82 7.16 2.86
C TYR A 153 -19.06 6.40 2.34
N MET A 154 -20.16 6.40 3.10
CA MET A 154 -21.40 5.78 2.64
C MET A 154 -22.00 6.54 1.47
N LYS A 155 -21.96 7.89 1.49
CA LYS A 155 -22.47 8.70 0.38
C LYS A 155 -21.64 8.48 -0.88
N THR A 156 -20.31 8.44 -0.74
CA THR A 156 -19.42 8.16 -1.87
C THR A 156 -19.56 6.72 -2.38
N LEU A 157 -19.84 5.75 -1.51
CA LEU A 157 -20.17 4.39 -1.92
C LEU A 157 -21.50 4.32 -2.68
N PHE A 158 -22.51 5.08 -2.25
CA PHE A 158 -23.82 5.12 -2.91
C PHE A 158 -23.78 5.85 -4.26
N SER A 159 -22.87 6.80 -4.46
CA SER A 159 -22.69 7.47 -5.75
C SER A 159 -22.07 6.57 -6.83
N LEU A 160 -21.46 5.44 -6.45
CA LEU A 160 -20.90 4.49 -7.42
C LEU A 160 -21.98 3.84 -8.27
N ASN A 161 -21.69 3.63 -9.55
CA ASN A 161 -22.52 2.90 -10.49
C ASN A 161 -22.48 1.37 -10.25
N LYS A 162 -23.25 0.59 -11.02
CA LYS A 162 -23.36 -0.87 -10.80
C LYS A 162 -22.02 -1.59 -10.95
N GLU A 163 -21.24 -1.25 -11.97
CA GLU A 163 -19.94 -1.86 -12.27
C GLU A 163 -18.90 -1.47 -11.21
N GLU A 164 -18.84 -0.19 -10.85
CA GLU A 164 -17.97 0.33 -9.79
C GLU A 164 -18.26 -0.34 -8.44
N ARG A 165 -19.53 -0.59 -8.11
CA ARG A 165 -19.88 -1.34 -6.88
C ARG A 165 -19.41 -2.79 -6.91
N GLU A 166 -19.38 -3.41 -8.09
CA GLU A 166 -18.81 -4.75 -8.24
C GLU A 166 -17.29 -4.73 -8.07
N ASN A 167 -16.62 -3.76 -8.70
CA ASN A 167 -15.18 -3.52 -8.51
C ASN A 167 -14.85 -3.26 -7.03
N TYR A 168 -15.62 -2.39 -6.36
CA TYR A 168 -15.49 -2.13 -4.92
C TYR A 168 -15.48 -3.43 -4.10
N ARG A 169 -16.44 -4.34 -4.34
CA ARG A 169 -16.52 -5.61 -3.60
C ARG A 169 -15.30 -6.48 -3.86
N LYS A 170 -14.93 -6.65 -5.13
CA LYS A 170 -13.77 -7.44 -5.54
C LYS A 170 -12.47 -6.89 -4.95
N ILE A 171 -12.29 -5.57 -4.93
CA ILE A 171 -11.14 -4.90 -4.33
C ILE A 171 -11.14 -5.08 -2.82
N MET A 172 -12.30 -4.89 -2.15
CA MET A 172 -12.41 -5.06 -0.70
C MET A 172 -12.08 -6.50 -0.27
N ASP A 173 -12.50 -7.49 -1.06
CA ASP A 173 -12.19 -8.91 -0.85
C ASP A 173 -10.71 -9.24 -1.11
N MET A 174 -10.05 -8.53 -2.03
CA MET A 174 -8.62 -8.69 -2.35
C MET A 174 -7.72 -8.05 -1.29
N LEU A 175 -8.07 -6.85 -0.81
CA LEU A 175 -7.31 -6.13 0.21
C LEU A 175 -7.52 -6.72 1.61
N GLY A 176 -8.65 -7.40 1.82
CA GLY A 176 -8.98 -8.13 3.04
C GLY A 176 -8.48 -9.56 3.00
N ASP A 177 -8.50 -10.22 4.16
CA ASP A 177 -8.10 -11.62 4.22
C ASP A 177 -9.25 -12.58 3.88
N LYS A 178 -8.95 -13.55 3.03
CA LYS A 178 -9.79 -14.72 2.77
C LYS A 178 -9.64 -15.73 3.91
N SER A 179 -10.12 -15.42 5.11
CA SER A 179 -10.39 -16.46 6.12
C SER A 179 -11.63 -17.33 5.79
N LYS A 180 -11.91 -17.54 4.49
CA LYS A 180 -13.01 -18.39 4.00
C LYS A 180 -12.55 -19.55 3.10
N SER A 181 -11.26 -19.72 2.80
CA SER A 181 -10.77 -20.86 2.00
C SER A 181 -10.27 -22.06 2.81
N LYS A 182 -10.39 -22.04 4.14
CA LYS A 182 -10.49 -23.28 4.94
C LYS A 182 -11.82 -23.22 5.68
N SER A 183 -12.72 -24.15 5.35
CA SER A 183 -13.85 -24.47 6.21
C SER A 183 -13.28 -24.71 7.59
N SER A 184 -13.46 -23.76 8.52
CA SER A 184 -13.19 -24.06 9.91
C SER A 184 -14.19 -25.16 10.28
N THR A 185 -13.75 -26.41 10.27
CA THR A 185 -14.34 -27.45 11.10
C THR A 185 -14.08 -26.99 12.52
N LYS A 186 -14.88 -26.02 12.98
CA LYS A 186 -15.05 -25.76 14.40
C LYS A 186 -15.61 -27.06 14.94
N LYS A 187 -14.74 -27.94 15.47
CA LYS A 187 -15.18 -28.94 16.43
C LYS A 187 -15.87 -28.12 17.52
N ARG A 188 -17.20 -28.14 17.51
CA ARG A 188 -18.01 -27.67 18.64
C ARG A 188 -17.48 -28.45 19.84
N ILE A 189 -16.78 -27.78 20.74
CA ILE A 189 -16.63 -28.28 22.10
C ILE A 189 -18.06 -28.30 22.64
N PRO A 190 -18.62 -29.47 22.99
CA PRO A 190 -19.96 -29.53 23.55
C PRO A 190 -19.99 -28.66 24.81
N GLN A 191 -20.93 -27.72 24.86
CA GLN A 191 -21.33 -27.09 26.12
C GLN A 191 -21.99 -28.18 26.97
N GLU A 192 -21.23 -28.81 27.84
CA GLU A 192 -21.82 -29.51 28.97
C GLU A 192 -22.26 -28.47 30.00
N TYR A 193 -23.56 -28.46 30.22
CA TYR A 193 -24.26 -27.72 31.25
C TYR A 193 -23.75 -28.12 32.64
N GLY A 194 -23.58 -27.13 33.54
CA GLY A 194 -23.83 -27.36 34.96
C GLY A 194 -22.84 -26.76 35.95
N MET A 195 -23.36 -25.78 36.70
CA MET A 195 -23.13 -25.55 38.14
C MET A 195 -21.90 -24.74 38.60
N MET A 196 -22.21 -23.80 39.51
CA MET A 196 -21.31 -22.91 40.25
C MET A 196 -20.37 -23.65 41.21
N GLY A 197 -19.21 -23.07 41.49
CA GLY A 197 -18.39 -23.34 42.67
C GLY A 197 -17.21 -22.35 42.80
N PRO A 198 -16.80 -21.94 44.02
CA PRO A 198 -15.98 -20.75 44.24
C PRO A 198 -14.48 -21.02 44.04
N LYS A 199 -13.74 -19.94 43.72
CA LYS A 199 -12.27 -19.92 43.69
C LYS A 199 -11.70 -20.30 45.05
N GLU A 200 -11.03 -21.43 45.14
CA GLU A 200 -10.10 -21.75 46.22
C GLU A 200 -8.66 -21.76 45.69
N TYR A 201 -7.84 -20.94 46.35
CA TYR A 201 -6.39 -20.94 46.26
C TYR A 201 -5.85 -22.25 46.87
N SER A 202 -4.88 -22.88 46.21
CA SER A 202 -4.04 -23.92 46.81
C SER A 202 -2.56 -23.61 46.53
N PRO A 203 -1.75 -23.34 47.57
CA PRO A 203 -0.30 -23.20 47.49
C PRO A 203 0.41 -24.54 47.80
N PHE A 204 1.61 -24.71 47.21
CA PHE A 204 2.65 -25.74 47.48
C PHE A 204 2.69 -27.03 46.62
N LYS A 205 3.66 -27.10 45.69
CA LYS A 205 4.90 -27.95 45.68
C LYS A 205 5.40 -28.08 44.21
N LYS A 206 6.55 -27.50 43.80
CA LYS A 206 7.97 -27.97 43.93
C LYS A 206 8.17 -29.38 43.36
N ASP A 207 9.18 -29.73 42.56
CA ASP A 207 10.35 -29.07 41.96
C ASP A 207 10.98 -30.11 40.99
N ALA A 208 11.84 -29.65 40.07
CA ALA A 208 12.86 -30.41 39.31
C ALA A 208 12.35 -31.29 38.14
N SER A 209 12.96 -31.35 36.96
CA SER A 209 14.21 -30.79 36.43
C SER A 209 14.29 -31.19 34.94
N GLN A 210 14.85 -30.30 34.11
CA GLN A 210 15.51 -30.57 32.82
C GLN A 210 14.75 -31.42 31.80
N TYR A 211 14.12 -30.80 30.80
CA TYR A 211 14.21 -31.28 29.42
C TYR A 211 13.94 -30.13 28.43
N LYS A 212 14.96 -29.86 27.62
CA LYS A 212 14.95 -29.17 26.31
C LYS A 212 14.19 -27.85 26.18
N ARG A 213 15.02 -26.81 26.12
CA ARG A 213 14.77 -25.51 25.51
C ARG A 213 14.62 -25.70 24.01
N ASP A 214 13.44 -26.09 23.52
CA ASP A 214 13.11 -26.14 22.10
C ASP A 214 11.63 -25.78 21.88
N PHE A 215 11.40 -25.00 20.83
CA PHE A 215 10.12 -24.53 20.28
C PHE A 215 9.38 -23.48 21.12
N TYR A 216 9.64 -22.21 20.75
CA TYR A 216 8.54 -21.26 20.63
C TYR A 216 7.44 -21.98 19.86
N ASP A 217 6.33 -22.27 20.54
CA ASP A 217 5.08 -22.61 19.89
C ASP A 217 4.83 -21.54 18.84
N GLU A 218 4.99 -21.95 17.58
CA GLU A 218 4.50 -21.26 16.40
C GLU A 218 3.03 -20.98 16.67
N THR A 219 2.74 -19.78 17.18
CA THR A 219 1.41 -19.21 17.04
C THR A 219 1.16 -19.17 15.55
N ILE A 220 0.41 -20.16 15.08
CA ILE A 220 -0.14 -20.24 13.74
C ILE A 220 -0.66 -18.85 13.42
N ASP A 221 0.06 -18.11 12.58
CA ASP A 221 -0.31 -16.77 12.17
C ASP A 221 -1.58 -16.95 11.32
N LEU A 222 -2.73 -16.86 11.98
CA LEU A 222 -4.02 -16.80 11.34
C LEU A 222 -3.97 -15.53 10.48
N GLY A 223 -3.68 -15.73 9.18
CA GLY A 223 -3.39 -14.72 8.17
C GLY A 223 -3.89 -13.33 8.54
N ARG A 224 -2.97 -12.38 8.61
CA ARG A 224 -3.30 -10.98 8.77
C ARG A 224 -3.71 -10.43 7.39
N PRO A 225 -4.79 -9.64 7.31
CA PRO A 225 -5.24 -9.09 6.04
C PRO A 225 -4.11 -8.31 5.38
N PRO A 226 -3.94 -8.39 4.04
CA PRO A 226 -2.82 -7.76 3.34
C PRO A 226 -2.69 -6.26 3.59
N ILE A 227 -3.81 -5.57 3.87
CA ILE A 227 -3.81 -4.24 4.48
C ILE A 227 -4.49 -4.34 5.84
N TYR A 228 -3.80 -3.99 6.92
CA TYR A 228 -4.30 -4.22 8.28
C TYR A 228 -5.52 -3.35 8.65
N ASP A 229 -5.50 -2.08 8.26
CA ASP A 229 -6.55 -1.12 8.63
C ASP A 229 -7.81 -1.26 7.76
N LYS A 230 -8.93 -1.64 8.39
CA LYS A 230 -10.23 -1.81 7.72
C LYS A 230 -10.75 -0.51 7.07
N HIS A 231 -10.43 0.65 7.63
CA HIS A 231 -10.88 1.95 7.12
C HIS A 231 -10.09 2.31 5.87
N ILE A 232 -8.79 2.06 5.86
CA ILE A 232 -7.94 2.20 4.67
C ILE A 232 -8.42 1.28 3.55
N ARG A 233 -8.72 -0.01 3.85
CA ARG A 233 -9.27 -0.94 2.85
C ARG A 233 -10.54 -0.40 2.19
N LYS A 234 -11.48 0.12 2.98
CA LYS A 234 -12.72 0.72 2.45
C LYS A 234 -12.45 1.94 1.58
N VAL A 235 -11.59 2.84 2.06
CA VAL A 235 -11.24 4.08 1.36
C VAL A 235 -10.57 3.76 0.01
N LEU A 236 -9.56 2.89 0.01
CA LEU A 236 -8.90 2.45 -1.22
C LEU A 236 -9.89 1.76 -2.16
N SER A 237 -10.74 0.88 -1.65
CA SER A 237 -11.75 0.19 -2.48
C SER A 237 -12.73 1.15 -3.14
N ILE A 238 -13.14 2.22 -2.45
CA ILE A 238 -14.01 3.26 -3.04
C ILE A 238 -13.23 4.06 -4.07
N ALA A 239 -12.01 4.48 -3.74
CA ALA A 239 -11.22 5.37 -4.59
C ALA A 239 -10.76 4.69 -5.90
N TYR A 240 -10.52 3.39 -5.86
CA TYR A 240 -10.10 2.58 -7.01
C TYR A 240 -11.25 1.94 -7.79
N ALA A 241 -12.48 1.92 -7.25
CA ALA A 241 -13.63 1.32 -7.92
C ALA A 241 -13.87 1.80 -9.37
N PRO A 242 -13.68 3.10 -9.70
CA PRO A 242 -13.81 3.62 -11.07
C PRO A 242 -12.74 3.14 -12.05
N PHE A 243 -11.59 2.67 -11.55
CA PHE A 243 -10.46 2.22 -12.38
C PHE A 243 -10.43 0.70 -12.58
N GLY A 244 -11.20 -0.03 -11.77
CA GLY A 244 -11.24 -1.49 -11.82
C GLY A 244 -10.21 -2.17 -10.93
N ILE A 245 -10.39 -3.48 -10.75
CA ILE A 245 -9.55 -4.31 -9.87
C ILE A 245 -8.10 -4.41 -10.37
N ASP A 246 -7.89 -4.42 -11.67
CA ASP A 246 -6.56 -4.63 -12.24
C ASP A 246 -5.65 -3.42 -12.01
N SER A 247 -6.19 -2.19 -12.05
CA SER A 247 -5.41 -0.97 -11.77
C SER A 247 -4.86 -0.95 -10.35
N ILE A 248 -5.67 -1.28 -9.32
CA ILE A 248 -5.15 -1.33 -7.95
C ILE A 248 -4.14 -2.47 -7.76
N ARG A 249 -4.35 -3.61 -8.42
CA ARG A 249 -3.43 -4.75 -8.36
C ARG A 249 -2.08 -4.39 -8.99
N GLU A 250 -2.11 -3.70 -10.12
CA GLU A 250 -0.90 -3.21 -10.80
C GLU A 250 -0.16 -2.18 -9.96
N ASP A 251 -0.85 -1.19 -9.40
CA ASP A 251 -0.21 -0.19 -8.54
C ASP A 251 0.40 -0.83 -7.27
N ILE A 252 -0.30 -1.80 -6.66
CA ILE A 252 0.24 -2.55 -5.51
C ILE A 252 1.45 -3.39 -5.96
N ALA A 253 1.38 -4.08 -7.09
CA ALA A 253 2.53 -4.84 -7.60
C ALA A 253 3.73 -3.92 -7.85
N LEU A 254 3.52 -2.75 -8.46
CA LEU A 254 4.55 -1.72 -8.63
C LEU A 254 5.15 -1.28 -7.29
N PHE A 255 4.33 -1.13 -6.25
CA PHE A 255 4.83 -0.81 -4.91
C PHE A 255 5.79 -1.88 -4.37
N TYR A 256 5.47 -3.17 -4.51
CA TYR A 256 6.39 -4.25 -4.10
C TYR A 256 7.64 -4.33 -4.98
N LEU A 257 7.52 -4.03 -6.26
CA LEU A 257 8.59 -4.11 -7.23
C LEU A 257 9.57 -2.93 -7.07
N LYS A 258 9.07 -1.69 -7.02
CA LYS A 258 9.87 -0.47 -6.94
C LYS A 258 10.38 -0.14 -5.54
N LYS A 259 9.75 -0.65 -4.47
CA LYS A 259 10.22 -0.43 -3.09
C LYS A 259 10.89 -1.68 -2.50
N THR A 260 11.91 -1.47 -1.68
CA THR A 260 12.57 -2.50 -0.87
C THR A 260 11.71 -2.91 0.32
N TYR A 261 11.99 -4.08 0.90
CA TYR A 261 11.32 -4.55 2.11
C TYR A 261 11.31 -3.49 3.24
N MET A 262 12.45 -2.84 3.48
CA MET A 262 12.58 -1.85 4.56
C MET A 262 11.75 -0.60 4.28
N GLU A 263 11.72 -0.12 3.03
CA GLU A 263 10.85 1.01 2.64
C GLU A 263 9.38 0.66 2.83
N ARG A 264 8.95 -0.55 2.44
CA ARG A 264 7.57 -1.00 2.65
C ARG A 264 7.22 -1.06 4.13
N LYS A 265 8.12 -1.59 4.95
CA LYS A 265 7.95 -1.74 6.40
C LYS A 265 7.86 -0.39 7.12
N ILE A 266 8.68 0.58 6.72
CA ILE A 266 8.76 1.88 7.40
C ILE A 266 7.64 2.81 6.94
N TYR A 267 7.33 2.83 5.64
CA TYR A 267 6.55 3.92 5.07
C TYR A 267 5.15 3.53 4.60
N GLY A 268 4.89 2.31 4.12
CA GLY A 268 3.59 1.92 3.54
C GLY A 268 3.14 2.73 2.30
N GLY A 269 3.69 3.94 2.09
CA GLY A 269 3.50 4.83 0.96
C GLY A 269 2.03 5.01 0.53
N PRO A 270 1.72 4.80 -0.77
CA PRO A 270 0.36 4.93 -1.31
C PRO A 270 -0.65 3.93 -0.72
N PHE A 271 -0.17 2.87 -0.06
CA PHE A 271 -0.98 1.81 0.55
C PHE A 271 -0.72 1.69 2.06
N PRO A 272 -1.20 2.63 2.88
CA PRO A 272 -0.89 2.64 4.32
C PRO A 272 -1.31 1.33 4.98
N THR A 273 -0.48 0.82 5.89
CA THR A 273 -0.72 -0.44 6.64
C THR A 273 -0.74 -1.72 5.78
N ILE A 274 -0.23 -1.65 4.55
CA ILE A 274 0.07 -2.85 3.76
C ILE A 274 1.14 -3.70 4.46
N ASP A 275 0.99 -5.02 4.38
CA ASP A 275 1.98 -5.97 4.86
C ASP A 275 3.27 -5.84 4.01
N PRO A 276 4.46 -5.63 4.59
CA PRO A 276 5.68 -5.58 3.82
C PRO A 276 6.02 -6.91 3.12
N GLU A 277 5.46 -8.04 3.60
CA GLU A 277 5.60 -9.35 2.98
C GLU A 277 4.65 -9.50 1.78
N PRO A 278 5.13 -10.05 0.64
CA PRO A 278 4.31 -10.24 -0.54
C PRO A 278 3.27 -11.34 -0.32
N ASN A 279 2.02 -11.06 -0.72
CA ASN A 279 0.90 -11.99 -0.60
C ASN A 279 0.36 -12.38 -1.99
N GLU A 280 0.26 -13.68 -2.27
CA GLU A 280 -0.21 -14.19 -3.57
C GLU A 280 -1.65 -13.77 -3.88
N SER A 281 -2.54 -13.75 -2.88
CA SER A 281 -3.94 -13.35 -3.08
C SER A 281 -4.10 -11.88 -3.45
N LEU A 282 -3.15 -11.04 -3.00
CA LEU A 282 -3.08 -9.62 -3.30
C LEU A 282 -2.47 -9.39 -4.69
N LEU A 283 -1.31 -10.01 -4.95
CA LEU A 283 -0.48 -9.76 -6.12
C LEU A 283 -0.93 -10.55 -7.36
N GLY A 284 -1.62 -11.67 -7.17
CA GLY A 284 -2.09 -12.54 -8.24
C GLY A 284 -0.96 -12.90 -9.21
N ARG A 285 -1.14 -12.56 -10.49
CA ARG A 285 -0.15 -12.84 -11.55
C ARG A 285 1.24 -12.24 -11.29
N PHE A 286 1.34 -11.17 -10.50
CA PHE A 286 2.61 -10.49 -10.21
C PHE A 286 3.39 -11.12 -9.04
N TYR A 287 2.79 -12.08 -8.32
CA TYR A 287 3.42 -12.68 -7.14
C TYR A 287 4.77 -13.31 -7.45
N LYS A 288 4.85 -14.11 -8.53
CA LYS A 288 6.09 -14.74 -8.98
C LYS A 288 7.17 -13.71 -9.32
N THR A 289 6.79 -12.61 -9.97
CA THR A 289 7.71 -11.51 -10.30
C THR A 289 8.30 -10.87 -9.05
N VAL A 290 7.46 -10.60 -8.04
CA VAL A 290 7.91 -9.99 -6.79
C VAL A 290 8.87 -10.92 -6.04
N LEU A 291 8.56 -12.23 -5.95
CA LEU A 291 9.46 -13.20 -5.33
C LEU A 291 10.80 -13.28 -6.04
N LEU A 292 10.79 -13.36 -7.37
CA LEU A 292 12.02 -13.39 -8.17
C LEU A 292 12.85 -12.12 -7.94
N LYS A 293 12.21 -10.95 -7.88
CA LYS A 293 12.89 -9.68 -7.59
C LYS A 293 13.56 -9.70 -6.22
N GLU A 294 12.89 -10.20 -5.17
CA GLU A 294 13.47 -10.26 -3.82
C GLU A 294 14.63 -11.27 -3.76
N GLU A 295 14.51 -12.42 -4.43
CA GLU A 295 15.59 -13.41 -4.56
C GLU A 295 16.82 -12.80 -5.23
N MET A 296 16.64 -12.16 -6.40
CA MET A 296 17.73 -11.51 -7.13
C MET A 296 18.41 -10.40 -6.31
N MET A 297 17.63 -9.60 -5.59
CA MET A 297 18.16 -8.55 -4.71
C MET A 297 18.96 -9.12 -3.54
N ASN A 298 18.53 -10.24 -2.96
CA ASN A 298 19.26 -10.92 -1.90
C ASN A 298 20.59 -11.48 -2.43
N THR A 299 20.58 -12.13 -3.61
CA THR A 299 21.82 -12.62 -4.24
C THR A 299 22.81 -11.49 -4.52
N LEU A 300 22.35 -10.35 -5.06
CA LEU A 300 23.21 -9.18 -5.29
C LEU A 300 23.81 -8.66 -3.97
N ARG A 301 23.01 -8.63 -2.90
CA ARG A 301 23.47 -8.21 -1.57
C ARG A 301 24.52 -9.15 -1.01
N ASP A 302 24.34 -10.47 -1.14
CA ASP A 302 25.30 -11.48 -0.68
C ASP A 302 26.63 -11.38 -1.43
N MET A 303 26.59 -10.94 -2.70
CA MET A 303 27.76 -10.66 -3.52
C MET A 303 28.36 -9.25 -3.29
N ASN A 304 27.77 -8.44 -2.40
CA ASN A 304 28.13 -7.04 -2.17
C ASN A 304 28.07 -6.16 -3.44
N LEU A 305 27.18 -6.50 -4.37
CA LEU A 305 26.89 -5.75 -5.58
C LEU A 305 25.66 -4.86 -5.37
N LYS A 306 25.67 -3.68 -5.97
CA LYS A 306 24.54 -2.74 -5.95
C LYS A 306 24.02 -2.56 -7.35
N GLU A 307 22.70 -2.69 -7.51
CA GLU A 307 21.99 -2.39 -8.74
C GLU A 307 20.71 -1.62 -8.37
N LYS A 308 20.21 -0.79 -9.29
CA LYS A 308 19.00 0.00 -9.03
C LYS A 308 17.80 -0.94 -8.83
N ASN A 309 17.03 -0.73 -7.77
CA ASN A 309 15.90 -1.61 -7.42
C ASN A 309 14.85 -1.69 -8.55
N SER A 310 14.58 -0.58 -9.24
CA SER A 310 13.66 -0.56 -10.40
C SER A 310 14.19 -1.33 -11.60
N LEU A 311 15.51 -1.37 -11.83
CA LEU A 311 16.12 -2.18 -12.88
C LEU A 311 16.00 -3.68 -12.57
N VAL A 312 16.30 -4.09 -11.33
CA VAL A 312 16.14 -5.50 -10.91
C VAL A 312 14.68 -5.92 -11.04
N ALA A 313 13.75 -5.07 -10.62
CA ALA A 313 12.33 -5.31 -10.75
C ALA A 313 11.87 -5.45 -12.20
N ALA A 314 12.37 -4.60 -13.11
CA ALA A 314 12.09 -4.69 -14.53
C ALA A 314 12.63 -5.99 -15.13
N ILE A 315 13.85 -6.39 -14.77
CA ILE A 315 14.43 -7.67 -15.20
C ILE A 315 13.54 -8.81 -14.72
N SER A 316 13.19 -8.87 -13.43
CA SER A 316 12.32 -9.92 -12.91
C SER A 316 10.96 -9.96 -13.61
N TYR A 317 10.40 -8.79 -13.98
CA TYR A 317 9.15 -8.73 -14.73
C TYR A 317 9.30 -9.30 -16.14
N TYR A 318 10.35 -8.93 -16.87
CA TYR A 318 10.64 -9.47 -18.19
C TYR A 318 10.87 -10.99 -18.14
N LEU A 319 11.62 -11.49 -17.17
CA LEU A 319 11.93 -12.92 -17.06
C LEU A 319 10.69 -13.78 -16.77
N VAL A 320 9.66 -13.22 -16.13
CA VAL A 320 8.40 -13.92 -15.82
C VAL A 320 7.34 -13.72 -16.90
N SER A 321 7.25 -12.53 -17.48
CA SER A 321 6.21 -12.19 -18.47
C SER A 321 6.61 -12.49 -19.92
N GLU A 322 7.92 -12.56 -20.19
CA GLU A 322 8.52 -12.61 -21.54
C GLU A 322 8.13 -11.43 -22.45
N ASP A 323 7.60 -10.35 -21.89
CA ASP A 323 7.08 -9.19 -22.63
C ASP A 323 8.03 -7.99 -22.48
N TYR A 324 8.88 -7.80 -23.49
CA TYR A 324 9.93 -6.78 -23.49
C TYR A 324 9.36 -5.36 -23.50
N ASP A 325 8.46 -5.06 -24.45
CA ASP A 325 7.92 -3.72 -24.66
C ASP A 325 7.08 -3.29 -23.47
N LYS A 326 6.28 -4.22 -22.92
CA LYS A 326 5.52 -3.96 -21.71
C LYS A 326 6.41 -3.73 -20.50
N THR A 327 7.55 -4.40 -20.40
CA THR A 327 8.51 -4.15 -19.31
C THR A 327 9.02 -2.72 -19.35
N LEU A 328 9.48 -2.25 -20.51
CA LEU A 328 9.99 -0.89 -20.67
C LEU A 328 8.91 0.15 -20.34
N LEU A 329 7.68 -0.06 -20.83
CA LEU A 329 6.56 0.83 -20.57
C LEU A 329 6.15 0.83 -19.08
N PHE A 330 6.09 -0.35 -18.45
CA PHE A 330 5.58 -0.50 -17.08
C PHE A 330 6.52 0.13 -16.04
N PHE A 331 7.82 0.13 -16.32
CA PHE A 331 8.83 0.73 -15.44
C PHE A 331 9.34 2.10 -15.92
N SER A 332 8.93 2.55 -17.10
CA SER A 332 9.43 3.78 -17.75
C SER A 332 10.95 3.81 -17.87
N ILE A 333 11.55 2.72 -18.36
CA ILE A 333 13.01 2.56 -18.49
C ILE A 333 13.41 2.62 -19.97
N ASP A 334 14.54 3.26 -20.24
CA ASP A 334 15.13 3.30 -21.59
C ASP A 334 15.66 1.94 -22.03
N ASN A 335 15.48 1.63 -23.32
CA ASN A 335 15.87 0.35 -23.91
C ASN A 335 17.35 0.01 -23.61
N ASN A 336 18.26 0.95 -23.87
CA ASN A 336 19.71 0.73 -23.66
C ASN A 336 20.06 0.52 -22.18
N GLU A 337 19.39 1.23 -21.27
CA GLU A 337 19.61 1.08 -19.84
C GLU A 337 19.17 -0.32 -19.38
N PHE A 338 18.01 -0.76 -19.86
CA PHE A 338 17.47 -2.08 -19.57
C PHE A 338 18.35 -3.21 -20.13
N GLU A 339 18.72 -3.17 -21.41
CA GLU A 339 19.59 -4.17 -22.03
C GLU A 339 20.93 -4.29 -21.28
N SER A 340 21.53 -3.14 -20.93
CA SER A 340 22.79 -3.11 -20.17
C SER A 340 22.64 -3.73 -18.78
N ALA A 341 21.56 -3.43 -18.07
CA ALA A 341 21.27 -4.00 -16.76
C ALA A 341 21.03 -5.51 -16.83
N LEU A 342 20.31 -5.97 -17.86
CA LEU A 342 20.04 -7.38 -18.10
C LEU A 342 21.34 -8.16 -18.36
N ILE A 343 22.25 -7.62 -19.18
CA ILE A 343 23.57 -8.22 -19.43
C ILE A 343 24.40 -8.29 -18.15
N ARG A 344 24.45 -7.21 -17.35
CA ARG A 344 25.15 -7.22 -16.05
C ARG A 344 24.60 -8.30 -15.11
N ALA A 345 23.28 -8.38 -14.95
CA ALA A 345 22.63 -9.40 -14.13
C ALA A 345 22.94 -10.83 -14.62
N GLY A 346 23.03 -11.03 -15.93
CA GLY A 346 23.49 -12.28 -16.53
C GLY A 346 24.94 -12.61 -16.18
N ASN A 347 25.85 -11.64 -16.29
CA ASN A 347 27.26 -11.80 -15.96
C ASN A 347 27.50 -12.09 -14.48
N TYR A 348 26.68 -11.52 -13.60
CA TYR A 348 26.71 -11.82 -12.15
C TYR A 348 26.12 -13.20 -11.81
N GLY A 349 25.48 -13.89 -12.77
CA GLY A 349 24.86 -15.19 -12.53
C GLY A 349 23.59 -15.11 -11.70
N VAL A 350 22.95 -13.94 -11.62
CA VAL A 350 21.74 -13.70 -10.81
C VAL A 350 20.46 -14.08 -11.57
N ILE A 351 20.56 -14.24 -12.90
CA ILE A 351 19.44 -14.69 -13.74
C ILE A 351 19.25 -16.20 -13.58
N PRO A 352 18.02 -16.68 -13.29
CA PRO A 352 17.70 -18.11 -13.22
C PRO A 352 18.12 -18.86 -14.49
N LYS A 353 18.63 -20.08 -14.33
CA LYS A 353 19.12 -20.90 -15.45
C LYS A 353 18.07 -21.12 -16.53
N GLU A 354 16.81 -21.27 -16.14
CA GLU A 354 15.66 -21.49 -17.02
C GLU A 354 15.42 -20.28 -17.96
N SER A 355 15.75 -19.07 -17.50
CA SER A 355 15.51 -17.83 -18.23
C SER A 355 16.72 -17.34 -19.05
N LYS A 356 17.83 -18.09 -19.08
CA LYS A 356 19.05 -17.70 -19.84
C LYS A 356 18.79 -17.48 -21.33
N HIS A 357 17.87 -18.25 -21.91
CA HIS A 357 17.50 -18.11 -23.32
C HIS A 357 16.91 -16.72 -23.64
N LEU A 358 16.30 -16.02 -22.67
CA LEU A 358 15.78 -14.66 -22.83
C LEU A 358 16.91 -13.62 -22.91
N LEU A 359 18.00 -13.83 -22.18
CA LEU A 359 19.21 -13.02 -22.28
C LEU A 359 19.82 -13.15 -23.68
N GLU A 360 19.93 -14.38 -24.19
CA GLU A 360 20.48 -14.64 -25.53
C GLU A 360 19.64 -14.01 -26.65
N ARG A 361 18.30 -13.93 -26.50
CA ARG A 361 17.43 -13.23 -27.46
C ARG A 361 17.79 -11.74 -27.55
N VAL A 362 18.02 -11.09 -26.40
CA VAL A 362 18.36 -9.66 -26.35
C VAL A 362 19.76 -9.41 -26.92
N VAL A 363 20.76 -10.21 -26.53
CA VAL A 363 22.14 -10.09 -27.02
C VAL A 363 22.22 -10.29 -28.54
N LYS A 364 21.51 -11.29 -29.11
CA LYS A 364 21.46 -11.49 -30.57
C LYS A 364 20.78 -10.34 -31.31
N SER A 365 19.84 -9.65 -30.66
CA SER A 365 19.12 -8.51 -31.26
C SER A 365 19.97 -7.23 -31.25
N SER A 366 20.80 -7.02 -30.23
CA SER A 366 21.72 -5.88 -30.16
C SER A 366 22.90 -6.05 -31.12
N GLU A 367 23.45 -7.26 -31.26
CA GLU A 367 24.47 -7.57 -32.29
C GLU A 367 23.94 -7.33 -33.71
N LYS A 368 22.69 -7.70 -34.00
CA LYS A 368 22.06 -7.40 -35.31
C LYS A 368 21.92 -5.90 -35.59
N LYS A 369 21.61 -5.09 -34.58
CA LYS A 369 21.56 -3.62 -34.71
C LYS A 369 22.94 -3.03 -35.01
N ASP A 370 23.99 -3.54 -34.36
CA ASP A 370 25.37 -3.13 -34.63
C ASP A 370 25.87 -3.58 -36.01
N ILE A 371 25.48 -4.77 -36.48
CA ILE A 371 25.78 -5.22 -37.85
C ILE A 371 25.09 -4.32 -38.88
N THR A 372 23.81 -3.95 -38.68
CA THR A 372 23.14 -3.00 -39.60
C THR A 372 23.75 -1.60 -39.57
N LYS A 373 24.23 -1.13 -38.40
CA LYS A 373 24.94 0.17 -38.28
C LYS A 373 26.30 0.14 -38.97
N LYS A 374 27.10 -0.94 -38.76
CA LYS A 374 28.37 -1.16 -39.46
C LYS A 374 28.17 -1.30 -40.97
N PHE A 375 27.19 -2.08 -41.40
CA PHE A 375 26.90 -2.28 -42.82
C PHE A 375 26.40 -0.99 -43.51
N LEU A 376 25.62 -0.16 -42.83
CA LEU A 376 25.22 1.18 -43.33
C LEU A 376 26.39 2.19 -43.31
N GLN A 377 27.34 2.06 -42.40
CA GLN A 377 28.59 2.85 -42.39
C GLN A 377 29.53 2.42 -43.51
N GLU A 378 29.67 1.12 -43.76
CA GLU A 378 30.47 0.55 -44.85
C GLU A 378 29.86 0.89 -46.22
N LEU A 379 28.54 0.90 -46.36
CA LEU A 379 27.86 1.36 -47.59
C LEU A 379 27.99 2.87 -47.83
N LYS A 380 28.07 3.69 -46.78
CA LYS A 380 28.33 5.14 -46.91
C LYS A 380 29.79 5.48 -47.16
N GLY A 381 30.73 4.61 -46.77
CA GLY A 381 32.16 4.76 -47.06
C GLY A 381 32.61 4.16 -48.40
N ALA A 382 31.73 3.46 -49.12
CA ALA A 382 32.01 2.85 -50.42
C ALA A 382 31.51 3.66 -51.62
N GLN A 383 31.10 4.92 -51.41
CA GLN A 383 30.63 5.84 -52.45
C GLN A 383 31.50 7.10 -52.66
N ASP A 384 32.71 7.13 -52.09
CA ASP A 384 33.71 8.17 -52.40
C ASP A 384 34.85 7.62 -53.27
#